data_AF-A0A534VIM6-F1
#
_entry.id   AF-A0A534VIM6-F1
#
_cell.length_a   1.000
_cell.length_b   1.000
_cell.length_c   1.000
_cell.angle_alpha   90.00
_cell.angle_beta   90.00
_cell.angle_gamma   90.00
#
_symmetry.space_group_name_H-M   'P 1'
#
loop_
_entity.id
_entity.type
_entity.pdbx_description
1 polymer ?
#
loop_
_entity_poly.entity_id
_entity_poly.type
_entity_poly.pdbx_seq_one_letter_code
_entity_poly.pdbx_strand_id
1 'polypeptide(L)'
;MTCADVERLVDAFADAELPAPTLLAVARHAAGCSTCDESVRGLQELHESVTRVVRAEVDALDLADVWPAVAAAADRVDARRSWSRRARAVPAAAAGALAVAAAAVFWLQSARVAPPRDPTPAHRTLSNQAFIDRLAGKDLRLRREPRSGTTIIWVNATSGGLAR
;
A
#
# COMPACT_ATOMS: atom_id res chain seq x y z
N MET A 1 35.18 -7.21 -13.00
CA MET A 1 34.46 -7.55 -11.77
C MET A 1 35.26 -8.61 -11.05
N THR A 2 35.41 -8.44 -9.74
CA THR A 2 36.24 -9.25 -8.85
C THR A 2 35.36 -10.08 -7.89
N CYS A 3 35.94 -11.05 -7.16
CA CYS A 3 35.20 -11.80 -6.15
C CYS A 3 34.61 -10.87 -5.07
N ALA A 4 35.38 -9.88 -4.63
CA ALA A 4 34.92 -8.87 -3.66
C ALA A 4 33.74 -8.03 -4.18
N ASP A 5 33.70 -7.75 -5.49
CA ASP A 5 32.53 -7.11 -6.10
C ASP A 5 31.31 -8.03 -6.03
N VAL A 6 31.47 -9.33 -6.31
CA VAL A 6 30.37 -10.31 -6.25
C VAL A 6 29.88 -10.50 -4.83
N GLU A 7 30.76 -10.66 -3.84
CA GLU A 7 30.39 -10.79 -2.42
C GLU A 7 29.53 -9.61 -1.95
N ARG A 8 29.83 -8.39 -2.40
CA ARG A 8 29.04 -7.20 -2.07
C ARG A 8 27.70 -7.12 -2.81
N LEU A 9 27.57 -7.82 -3.94
CA LEU A 9 26.42 -7.73 -4.85
C LEU A 9 25.53 -8.98 -4.80
N VAL A 10 25.94 -10.05 -4.13
CA VAL A 10 25.29 -11.37 -4.22
C VAL A 10 23.85 -11.36 -3.72
N ASP A 11 23.56 -10.60 -2.66
CA ASP A 11 22.20 -10.47 -2.12
C ASP A 11 21.28 -9.77 -3.12
N ALA A 12 21.66 -8.57 -3.58
CA ALA A 12 20.91 -7.84 -4.60
C ALA A 12 20.83 -8.58 -5.95
N PHE A 13 21.81 -9.43 -6.25
CA PHE A 13 21.77 -10.32 -7.40
C PHE A 13 20.68 -11.39 -7.24
N ALA A 14 20.58 -12.01 -6.06
CA ALA A 14 19.55 -13.02 -5.77
C ALA A 14 18.13 -12.45 -5.77
N ASP A 15 17.97 -11.21 -5.33
CA ASP A 15 16.68 -10.49 -5.36
C ASP A 15 16.36 -9.87 -6.74
N ALA A 16 17.25 -10.02 -7.73
CA ALA A 16 17.15 -9.42 -9.06
C ALA A 16 17.03 -7.88 -9.06
N GLU A 17 17.59 -7.22 -8.03
CA GLU A 17 17.55 -5.76 -7.85
C GLU A 17 18.68 -5.02 -8.57
N LEU A 18 19.65 -5.75 -9.12
CA LEU A 18 20.76 -5.16 -9.86
C LEU A 18 20.35 -4.72 -11.27
N PRO A 19 20.94 -3.63 -11.80
CA PRO A 19 20.81 -3.30 -13.21
C PRO A 19 21.23 -4.47 -14.11
N ALA A 20 20.51 -4.69 -15.21
CA ALA A 20 20.80 -5.75 -16.18
C ALA A 20 22.29 -5.95 -16.57
N PRO A 21 23.09 -4.90 -16.85
CA PRO A 21 24.51 -5.10 -17.15
C PRO A 21 25.31 -5.64 -15.95
N THR A 22 24.92 -5.27 -14.73
CA THR A 22 25.56 -5.73 -13.49
C THR A 22 25.15 -7.18 -13.18
N LEU A 23 23.87 -7.54 -13.36
CA LEU A 23 23.41 -8.93 -13.27
C LEU A 23 24.24 -9.84 -14.19
N LEU A 24 24.39 -9.44 -15.45
CA LEU A 24 25.17 -10.20 -16.43
C LEU A 24 26.65 -10.31 -16.04
N ALA A 25 27.23 -9.25 -15.49
CA ALA A 25 28.60 -9.28 -15.00
C ALA A 25 28.74 -10.31 -13.87
N VAL A 26 27.88 -10.24 -12.84
CA VAL A 26 27.83 -11.18 -11.69
C VAL A 26 27.75 -12.63 -12.19
N ALA A 27 26.78 -12.92 -13.07
CA ALA A 27 26.57 -14.25 -13.62
C ALA A 27 27.80 -14.78 -14.39
N ARG A 28 28.45 -13.94 -15.21
CA ARG A 28 29.65 -14.34 -15.97
C ARG A 28 30.83 -14.68 -15.08
N HIS A 29 31.03 -13.96 -13.98
CA HIS A 29 32.11 -14.28 -13.06
C HIS A 29 31.82 -15.51 -12.22
N ALA A 30 30.60 -15.65 -11.70
CA ALA A 30 30.19 -16.85 -10.97
C ALA A 30 30.41 -18.09 -11.83
N ALA A 31 30.01 -18.06 -13.10
CA ALA A 31 30.25 -19.16 -14.05
C ALA A 31 31.75 -19.49 -14.26
N GLY A 32 32.66 -18.56 -13.98
CA GLY A 32 34.11 -18.75 -14.09
C GLY A 32 34.85 -18.91 -12.75
N CYS A 33 34.17 -18.82 -11.61
CA CYS A 33 34.76 -18.82 -10.28
C CYS A 33 33.94 -19.72 -9.35
N SER A 34 34.46 -20.89 -9.01
CA SER A 34 33.74 -21.91 -8.23
C SER A 34 33.26 -21.41 -6.87
N THR A 35 34.05 -20.57 -6.19
CA THR A 35 33.66 -19.99 -4.89
C THR A 35 32.48 -19.04 -5.03
N CYS A 36 32.48 -18.20 -6.07
CA CYS A 36 31.35 -17.30 -6.32
C CYS A 36 30.12 -18.05 -6.83
N ASP A 37 30.29 -19.12 -7.63
CA ASP A 37 29.20 -20.00 -8.04
C ASP A 37 28.51 -20.65 -6.83
N GLU A 38 29.31 -21.20 -5.91
CA GLU A 38 28.81 -21.83 -4.69
C GLU A 38 28.03 -20.84 -3.81
N SER A 39 28.55 -19.63 -3.62
CA SER A 39 27.84 -18.58 -2.88
C SER A 39 26.50 -18.19 -3.52
N VAL A 40 26.48 -18.01 -4.85
CA VAL A 40 25.25 -17.68 -5.59
C VAL A 40 24.23 -18.82 -5.49
N ARG A 41 24.67 -20.05 -5.71
CA ARG A 41 23.80 -21.23 -5.64
C ARG A 41 23.25 -21.45 -4.24
N GLY A 42 24.07 -21.34 -3.21
CA GLY A 42 23.63 -21.49 -1.82
C GLY A 42 22.55 -20.49 -1.45
N LEU A 43 22.67 -19.23 -1.91
CA LEU A 43 21.65 -18.21 -1.67
C LEU A 43 20.35 -18.50 -2.43
N GLN A 44 20.44 -18.99 -3.68
CA GLN A 44 19.27 -19.41 -4.48
C GLN A 44 18.55 -20.60 -3.86
N GLU A 45 19.28 -21.61 -3.39
CA GLU A 45 18.73 -22.80 -2.73
C GLU A 45 18.04 -22.44 -1.41
N LEU A 46 18.61 -21.50 -0.64
CA LEU A 46 17.98 -20.96 0.56
C LEU A 46 16.68 -20.21 0.24
N HIS A 47 16.71 -19.32 -0.76
CA HIS A 47 15.53 -18.57 -1.20
C HIS A 47 14.41 -19.50 -1.67
N GLU A 48 14.74 -20.54 -2.44
CA GLU A 48 13.75 -21.52 -2.89
C GLU A 48 13.14 -22.29 -1.71
N SER A 49 13.97 -22.68 -0.74
CA SER A 49 13.50 -23.38 0.47
C SER A 49 12.54 -22.53 1.29
N VAL A 50 12.87 -21.27 1.53
CA VAL A 50 11.99 -20.32 2.24
C VAL A 50 10.70 -20.09 1.45
N THR A 51 10.82 -19.86 0.14
CA THR A 51 9.66 -19.65 -0.75
C THR A 51 8.70 -20.83 -0.71
N ARG A 52 9.23 -22.06 -0.70
CA ARG A 52 8.43 -23.29 -0.64
C ARG A 52 7.63 -23.37 0.66
N VAL A 53 8.27 -23.08 1.79
CA VAL A 53 7.60 -23.06 3.10
C VAL A 53 6.52 -21.99 3.15
N VAL A 54 6.86 -20.76 2.75
CA VAL A 54 5.91 -19.64 2.76
C VAL A 54 4.72 -19.91 1.82
N ARG A 55 4.95 -20.47 0.63
CA ARG A 55 3.86 -20.85 -0.28
C ARG A 55 2.94 -21.89 0.32
N ALA A 56 3.47 -22.93 0.96
CA ALA A 56 2.66 -23.94 1.62
C ALA A 56 1.77 -23.33 2.72
N GLU A 57 2.30 -22.39 3.51
CA GLU A 57 1.52 -21.66 4.51
C GLU A 57 0.45 -20.76 3.88
N VAL A 58 0.80 -20.03 2.81
CA VAL A 58 -0.13 -19.15 2.10
C VAL A 58 -1.26 -19.94 1.43
N ASP A 59 -0.96 -21.08 0.82
CA ASP A 59 -1.94 -21.95 0.17
C ASP A 59 -2.91 -22.59 1.18
N ALA A 60 -2.52 -22.68 2.46
CA ALA A 60 -3.38 -23.14 3.53
C ALA A 60 -4.33 -22.05 4.05
N LEU A 61 -4.11 -20.77 3.71
CA LEU A 61 -4.95 -19.66 4.13
C LEU A 61 -6.11 -19.44 3.14
N ASP A 62 -7.32 -19.30 3.66
CA ASP A 62 -8.44 -18.79 2.88
C ASP A 62 -8.33 -17.27 2.75
N LEU A 63 -7.93 -16.80 1.57
CA LEU A 63 -7.80 -15.39 1.22
C LEU A 63 -8.96 -14.88 0.35
N ALA A 64 -10.02 -15.66 0.16
CA ALA A 64 -11.12 -15.33 -0.76
C ALA A 64 -11.75 -13.96 -0.47
N ASP A 65 -11.88 -13.60 0.81
CA ASP A 65 -12.50 -12.34 1.25
C ASP A 65 -11.53 -11.16 1.33
N VAL A 66 -10.21 -11.39 1.22
CA VAL A 66 -9.21 -10.33 1.39
C VAL A 66 -9.34 -9.30 0.27
N TRP A 67 -9.39 -9.75 -0.99
CA TRP A 67 -9.47 -8.82 -2.12
C TRP A 67 -10.81 -8.06 -2.20
N PRO A 68 -11.97 -8.71 -2.00
CA PRO A 68 -13.25 -8.01 -1.84
C PRO A 68 -13.21 -6.95 -0.72
N ALA A 69 -12.61 -7.27 0.43
CA ALA A 69 -12.50 -6.32 1.53
C ALA A 69 -11.60 -5.12 1.19
N VAL A 70 -10.48 -5.36 0.49
CA VAL A 70 -9.58 -4.29 0.00
C VAL A 70 -10.29 -3.41 -1.03
N ALA A 71 -10.99 -4.00 -2.00
CA ALA A 71 -11.76 -3.27 -3.01
C ALA A 71 -12.84 -2.40 -2.37
N ALA A 72 -13.64 -2.97 -1.46
CA ALA A 72 -14.65 -2.23 -0.72
C ALA A 72 -14.05 -1.11 0.16
N ALA A 73 -12.84 -1.31 0.71
CA ALA A 73 -12.13 -0.28 1.44
C ALA A 73 -11.64 0.85 0.51
N ALA A 74 -11.18 0.52 -0.70
CA ALA A 74 -10.75 1.48 -1.71
C ALA A 74 -11.93 2.32 -2.24
N ASP A 75 -13.05 1.67 -2.59
CA ASP A 75 -14.25 2.34 -3.10
C ASP A 75 -14.81 3.35 -2.08
N ARG A 76 -14.79 2.99 -0.79
CA ARG A 76 -15.21 3.89 0.29
C ARG A 76 -14.34 5.17 0.37
N VAL A 77 -13.06 5.09 0.03
CA VAL A 77 -12.19 6.29 -0.04
C VAL A 77 -12.59 7.18 -1.18
N ASP A 78 -12.77 6.61 -2.37
CA ASP A 78 -13.11 7.38 -3.56
C ASP A 78 -14.51 7.99 -3.43
N ALA A 79 -15.46 7.27 -2.83
CA ALA A 79 -16.78 7.80 -2.47
C ALA A 79 -16.69 8.98 -1.49
N ARG A 80 -15.96 8.88 -0.37
CA ARG A 80 -15.78 10.00 0.58
C ARG A 80 -15.06 11.19 -0.05
N ARG A 81 -14.09 10.94 -0.93
CA ARG A 81 -13.35 12.01 -1.63
C ARG A 81 -14.22 12.71 -2.68
N SER A 82 -15.07 11.97 -3.39
CA SER A 82 -16.02 12.57 -4.34
C SER A 82 -17.09 13.38 -3.61
N TRP A 83 -17.62 12.89 -2.48
CA TRP A 83 -18.54 13.67 -1.65
C TRP A 83 -17.87 14.93 -1.14
N SER A 84 -16.71 14.86 -0.49
CA SER A 84 -16.04 16.07 0.01
C SER A 84 -15.72 17.09 -1.09
N ARG A 85 -15.42 16.65 -2.33
CA ARG A 85 -15.30 17.57 -3.48
C ARG A 85 -16.62 18.19 -3.87
N ARG A 86 -17.71 17.41 -3.98
CA ARG A 86 -19.05 17.93 -4.30
C ARG A 86 -19.57 18.88 -3.22
N ALA A 87 -19.35 18.57 -1.94
CA ALA A 87 -19.73 19.43 -0.82
C ALA A 87 -19.00 20.77 -0.85
N ARG A 88 -17.73 20.80 -1.27
CA ARG A 88 -16.97 22.04 -1.48
C ARG A 88 -17.36 22.78 -2.78
N ALA A 89 -17.99 22.09 -3.72
CA ALA A 89 -18.52 22.68 -4.95
C ALA A 89 -19.95 23.22 -4.78
N VAL A 90 -20.58 23.04 -3.61
CA VAL A 90 -21.85 23.71 -3.29
C VAL A 90 -21.57 25.20 -3.08
N PRO A 91 -22.11 26.11 -3.90
CA PRO A 91 -21.93 27.54 -3.70
C PRO A 91 -22.46 27.93 -2.31
N ALA A 92 -21.74 28.81 -1.60
CA ALA A 92 -22.03 29.18 -0.21
C ALA A 92 -23.49 29.64 0.02
N ALA A 93 -24.11 30.25 -1.00
CA ALA A 93 -25.52 30.64 -0.98
C ALA A 93 -26.50 29.45 -0.87
N ALA A 94 -26.21 28.34 -1.56
CA ALA A 94 -27.05 27.13 -1.51
C ALA A 94 -26.90 26.39 -0.17
N ALA A 95 -25.68 26.38 0.40
CA ALA A 95 -25.44 25.86 1.75
C ALA A 95 -26.16 26.71 2.82
N GLY A 96 -26.19 28.03 2.67
CA GLY A 96 -26.91 28.95 3.55
C GLY A 96 -28.42 28.74 3.53
N ALA A 97 -29.03 28.59 2.34
CA ALA A 97 -30.46 28.32 2.22
C ALA A 97 -30.88 26.98 2.84
N LEU A 98 -30.08 25.92 2.64
CA LEU A 98 -30.32 24.61 3.25
C LEU A 98 -30.10 24.63 4.76
N ALA A 99 -29.13 25.39 5.27
CA ALA A 99 -28.91 25.54 6.71
C ALA A 99 -30.08 26.27 7.41
N VAL A 100 -30.65 27.30 6.78
CA VAL A 100 -31.83 28.00 7.30
C VAL A 100 -33.06 27.09 7.29
N ALA A 101 -33.26 26.33 6.21
CA ALA A 101 -34.35 25.35 6.12
C ALA A 101 -34.21 24.21 7.16
N ALA A 102 -33.00 23.66 7.31
CA ALA A 102 -32.72 22.63 8.31
C ALA A 102 -32.84 23.16 9.74
N ALA A 103 -32.42 24.40 10.00
CA ALA A 103 -32.60 25.04 11.30
C ALA A 103 -34.08 25.26 11.61
N ALA A 104 -34.89 25.70 10.65
CA ALA A 104 -36.34 25.86 10.82
C ALA A 104 -37.03 24.51 11.12
N VAL A 105 -36.65 23.45 10.39
CA VAL A 105 -37.17 22.09 10.62
C VAL A 105 -36.70 21.51 11.96
N PHE A 106 -35.42 21.71 12.32
CA PHE A 106 -34.87 21.28 13.61
C PHE A 106 -35.51 22.01 14.78
N TRP A 107 -35.78 23.32 14.68
CA TRP A 107 -36.50 24.08 15.69
C TRP A 107 -37.94 23.59 15.87
N LEU A 108 -38.57 23.14 14.77
CA LEU A 108 -39.91 22.57 14.81
C LEU A 108 -39.94 21.16 15.43
N GLN A 109 -38.84 20.40 15.33
CA GLN A 109 -38.74 19.02 15.84
C GLN A 109 -38.11 18.93 17.24
N SER A 110 -37.28 19.89 17.65
CA SER A 110 -36.56 19.90 18.93
C SER A 110 -37.45 20.24 20.15
N ALA A 111 -38.70 20.63 19.91
CA ALA A 111 -39.71 20.77 20.96
C ALA A 111 -40.14 19.41 21.59
N ARG A 112 -39.60 18.26 21.15
CA ARG A 112 -40.11 16.94 21.60
C ARG A 112 -39.12 15.85 22.04
N VAL A 113 -37.80 16.05 22.04
CA VAL A 113 -36.88 14.92 22.38
C VAL A 113 -35.67 15.35 23.20
N ALA A 114 -35.53 14.76 24.39
CA ALA A 114 -34.30 14.79 25.20
C ALA A 114 -33.31 13.71 24.72
N PRO A 115 -31.99 13.97 24.67
CA PRO A 115 -31.02 13.01 24.15
C PRO A 115 -30.50 12.05 25.23
N PRO A 116 -30.35 10.74 24.94
CA PRO A 116 -29.51 9.85 25.74
C PRO A 116 -28.04 9.97 25.29
N ARG A 117 -27.12 9.81 26.24
CA ARG A 117 -25.68 9.68 26.00
C ARG A 117 -25.29 8.22 26.14
N ASP A 118 -24.57 7.68 25.15
CA ASP A 118 -23.83 6.43 25.31
C ASP A 118 -22.31 6.66 25.15
N PRO A 119 -21.46 5.86 25.81
CA PRO A 119 -20.01 6.04 25.85
C PRO A 119 -19.29 5.31 24.70
N THR A 120 -18.26 5.96 24.15
CA THR A 120 -17.37 5.41 23.12
C THR A 120 -16.29 4.52 23.75
N PRO A 121 -16.02 3.29 23.26
CA PRO A 121 -14.89 2.50 23.74
C PRO A 121 -13.57 2.96 23.11
N ALA A 122 -12.51 3.03 23.93
CA ALA A 122 -11.16 3.35 23.52
C ALA A 122 -10.42 2.10 22.98
N HIS A 123 -9.83 2.19 21.80
CA HIS A 123 -9.03 1.12 21.20
C HIS A 123 -7.52 1.46 21.25
N ARG A 124 -6.70 0.50 21.66
CA ARG A 124 -5.23 0.58 21.65
C ARG A 124 -4.67 0.38 20.24
N THR A 125 -3.82 1.30 19.81
CA THR A 125 -3.07 1.26 18.54
C THR A 125 -1.76 0.47 18.71
N LEU A 126 -1.49 -0.48 17.81
CA LEU A 126 -0.19 -1.17 17.71
C LEU A 126 0.72 -0.42 16.73
N SER A 127 2.00 -0.28 17.10
CA SER A 127 2.99 0.53 16.38
C SER A 127 3.73 -0.30 15.33
N ASN A 128 3.19 -0.39 14.12
CA ASN A 128 3.93 -0.83 12.93
C ASN A 128 4.09 0.37 11.99
N GLN A 129 5.25 1.02 12.01
CA GLN A 129 5.50 2.26 11.26
C GLN A 129 6.62 2.07 10.24
N ALA A 130 6.33 2.30 8.96
CA ALA A 130 7.34 2.42 7.91
C ALA A 130 7.67 3.90 7.67
N PHE A 131 8.96 4.25 7.59
CA PHE A 131 9.44 5.59 7.25
C PHE A 131 9.78 5.63 5.75
N ILE A 132 9.24 6.62 5.03
CA ILE A 132 9.39 6.75 3.57
C ILE A 132 10.14 8.04 3.28
N ASP A 133 11.37 7.90 2.79
CA ASP A 133 12.28 9.02 2.59
C ASP A 133 11.93 9.87 1.36
N ARG A 134 11.42 9.23 0.29
CA ARG A 134 10.98 9.92 -0.93
C ARG A 134 9.92 9.14 -1.69
N LEU A 135 8.87 9.81 -2.13
CA LEU A 135 7.84 9.28 -3.04
C LEU A 135 7.73 10.23 -4.25
N ALA A 136 8.04 9.76 -5.47
CA ALA A 136 8.03 10.60 -6.67
C ALA A 136 7.32 9.89 -7.85
N GLY A 137 6.28 10.52 -8.40
CA GLY A 137 5.46 10.00 -9.50
C GLY A 137 4.07 10.64 -9.51
N LYS A 138 3.45 10.81 -10.70
CA LYS A 138 2.13 11.47 -10.84
C LYS A 138 0.95 10.59 -10.39
N ASP A 139 1.12 9.27 -10.44
CA ASP A 139 0.06 8.28 -10.19
C ASP A 139 0.30 7.45 -8.93
N LEU A 140 0.89 8.07 -7.91
CA LEU A 140 1.12 7.46 -6.61
C LEU A 140 0.05 7.91 -5.60
N ARG A 141 -0.55 6.97 -4.89
CA ARG A 141 -1.45 7.25 -3.75
C ARG A 141 -0.90 6.59 -2.51
N LEU A 142 -0.75 7.36 -1.43
CA LEU A 142 -0.32 6.84 -0.14
C LEU A 142 -1.47 6.96 0.86
N ARG A 143 -1.76 5.89 1.60
CA ARG A 143 -2.72 5.92 2.69
C ARG A 143 -2.16 5.16 3.89
N ARG A 144 -2.23 5.79 5.06
CA ARG A 144 -1.92 5.15 6.33
C ARG A 144 -3.21 4.79 7.04
N GLU A 145 -3.36 3.54 7.43
CA GLU A 145 -4.51 3.08 8.20
C GLU A 145 -4.24 3.32 9.70
N PRO A 146 -4.99 4.23 10.36
CA PRO A 146 -4.71 4.61 11.74
C PRO A 146 -4.90 3.47 12.75
N ARG A 147 -5.71 2.45 12.40
CA ARG A 147 -6.03 1.33 13.31
C ARG A 147 -4.91 0.28 13.39
N SER A 148 -4.25 -0.03 12.27
CA SER A 148 -3.23 -1.07 12.17
C SER A 148 -1.80 -0.55 12.00
N GLY A 149 -1.64 0.75 11.75
CA GLY A 149 -0.34 1.35 11.40
C GLY A 149 0.10 1.05 9.96
N THR A 150 -0.60 0.17 9.24
CA THR A 150 -0.28 -0.25 7.88
C THR A 150 -0.28 0.94 6.92
N THR A 151 0.82 1.11 6.19
CA THR A 151 0.92 2.07 5.08
C THR A 151 0.68 1.33 3.77
N ILE A 152 -0.36 1.74 3.03
CA ILE A 152 -0.70 1.23 1.71
C ILE A 152 -0.22 2.24 0.67
N ILE A 153 0.56 1.78 -0.31
CA ILE A 153 1.04 2.56 -1.43
C ILE A 153 0.41 2.00 -2.71
N TRP A 154 -0.40 2.80 -3.38
CA TRP A 154 -1.00 2.49 -4.67
C TRP A 154 -0.19 3.14 -5.78
N VAL A 155 0.19 2.35 -6.78
CA VAL A 155 0.87 2.82 -7.99
C VAL A 155 -0.05 2.54 -9.17
N ASN A 156 -0.56 3.58 -9.82
CA ASN A 156 -1.29 3.42 -11.08
C ASN A 156 -0.28 3.51 -12.22
N ALA A 157 0.02 2.39 -12.88
CA ALA A 157 0.71 2.44 -14.15
C ALA A 157 -0.31 2.90 -15.20
N THR A 158 -0.41 4.21 -15.45
CA THR A 158 -0.94 4.64 -16.73
C THR A 158 0.11 4.24 -17.77
N SER A 159 -0.12 3.11 -18.44
CA SER A 159 0.64 2.72 -19.62
C SER A 159 0.51 3.84 -20.64
N GLY A 160 1.49 4.76 -20.65
CA GLY A 160 1.61 5.77 -21.67
C GLY A 160 1.73 5.05 -23.00
N GLY A 161 0.63 5.03 -23.76
CA GLY A 161 0.62 4.54 -25.12
C GLY A 161 1.74 5.23 -25.88
N LEU A 162 2.61 4.43 -26.50
CA LEU A 162 3.51 4.85 -27.56
C LEU A 162 2.66 5.53 -28.64
N ALA A 163 2.61 6.86 -28.60
CA ALA A 163 2.26 7.65 -29.76
C ALA A 163 3.44 7.53 -30.74
N ARG A 164 3.13 7.02 -31.93
CA ARG A 164 4.03 6.86 -33.07
C ARG A 164 4.62 8.19 -33.53
#